data_AF-A0A8I1TU61-F1
#
_entry.id   AF-A0A8I1TU61-F1
#
_cell.length_a   1.000
_cell.length_b   1.000
_cell.length_c   1.000
_cell.angle_alpha   90.00
_cell.angle_beta   90.00
_cell.angle_gamma   90.00
#
_symmetry.space_group_name_H-M   'P 1'
#
loop_
_entity.id
_entity.type
_entity.pdbx_description
1 polymer ?
#
loop_
_entity_poly.entity_id
_entity_poly.type
_entity_poly.pdbx_seq_one_letter_code
_entity_poly.pdbx_strand_id
1 'polypeptide(L)' 'MRRDLPDPRVCPTCGDPLKPEILDDERFLVAWSCLNCGLVRTTEPAG' A
#
# COMPACT_ATOMS: atom_id res chain seq x y z
N MET A 1 -19.77 9.95 -13.36
CA MET A 1 -18.41 9.42 -13.54
C MET A 1 -17.82 9.12 -12.17
N ARG A 2 -17.98 7.90 -11.62
CA ARG A 2 -17.16 7.51 -10.46
C ARG A 2 -15.75 7.32 -11.03
N ARG A 3 -14.79 8.14 -10.59
CA ARG A 3 -13.38 7.89 -10.87
C ARG A 3 -13.07 6.47 -10.37
N ASP A 4 -12.65 5.59 -11.25
CA ASP A 4 -11.96 4.35 -10.89
C ASP A 4 -10.68 4.75 -10.14
N LEU A 5 -10.83 4.99 -8.84
CA LEU A 5 -9.69 5.20 -7.96
C LEU A 5 -8.88 3.90 -8.01
N PRO A 6 -7.60 3.94 -8.40
CA PRO A 6 -6.78 2.75 -8.44
C PRO A 6 -6.80 2.06 -7.08
N ASP A 7 -7.03 0.74 -7.07
CA ASP A 7 -7.16 -0.02 -5.83
C ASP A 7 -5.88 0.15 -4.98
N PRO A 8 -5.98 0.68 -3.75
CA PRO A 8 -4.84 0.89 -2.86
C PRO A 8 -4.24 -0.42 -2.33
N ARG A 9 -4.70 -1.58 -2.79
CA ARG A 9 -4.10 -2.90 -2.52
C ARG A 9 -3.31 -3.42 -3.71
N VAL A 10 -3.33 -2.69 -4.83
CA VAL A 10 -2.63 -3.04 -6.06
C VAL A 10 -1.41 -2.15 -6.24
N CYS A 11 -0.32 -2.75 -6.71
CA CYS A 11 0.91 -2.05 -7.06
C CYS A 11 0.65 -1.15 -8.27
N PRO A 12 0.83 0.18 -8.16
CA PRO A 12 0.65 1.09 -9.30
C PRO A 12 1.70 0.91 -10.40
N THR A 13 2.80 0.22 -10.10
CA THR A 13 3.92 0.02 -11.04
C THR A 13 3.72 -1.18 -11.95
N CYS A 14 3.27 -2.31 -11.39
CA CYS A 14 3.17 -3.58 -12.14
C CYS A 14 1.77 -4.23 -12.11
N GLY A 15 0.83 -3.71 -11.31
CA GLY A 15 -0.52 -4.26 -11.21
C GLY A 15 -0.65 -5.47 -10.28
N ASP A 16 0.43 -5.95 -9.68
CA ASP A 16 0.39 -7.07 -8.73
C ASP A 16 -0.15 -6.66 -7.35
N PRO A 17 -0.71 -7.61 -6.59
CA PRO A 17 -1.18 -7.34 -5.23
C PRO A 17 -0.03 -6.93 -4.31
N LEU A 18 -0.28 -5.93 -3.46
CA LEU A 18 0.61 -5.53 -2.40
C LEU A 18 0.35 -6.37 -1.15
N LYS A 19 1.43 -6.81 -0.50
CA LYS A 19 1.36 -7.50 0.78
C LYS A 19 1.41 -6.48 1.92
N PRO A 20 0.40 -6.40 2.79
CA PRO A 20 0.43 -5.56 3.97
C PRO A 20 1.27 -6.20 5.08
N GLU A 21 2.01 -5.37 5.81
CA GLU A 21 2.77 -5.71 7.01
C GLU A 21 2.56 -4.60 8.05
N ILE A 22 2.08 -4.97 9.23
CA ILE A 22 1.88 -4.02 10.33
C ILE A 22 3.26 -3.74 10.92
N LEU A 23 3.70 -2.48 10.83
CA LEU A 23 4.96 -2.05 11.44
C LEU A 23 4.75 -1.53 12.87
N ASP A 24 3.62 -0.86 13.10
CA ASP A 24 3.26 -0.29 14.39
C ASP A 24 1.73 -0.15 14.46
N ASP A 25 1.09 -0.95 15.30
CA ASP A 25 -0.37 -0.95 15.42
C ASP A 25 -0.90 0.25 16.23
N GLU A 26 -0.14 0.72 17.23
CA GLU A 26 -0.52 1.89 18.03
C GLU A 26 -0.56 3.17 17.18
N ARG A 27 0.31 3.26 16.17
CA ARG A 27 0.39 4.38 15.22
C ARG A 27 -0.31 4.12 13.90
N PHE A 28 -1.05 3.01 13.75
CA PHE A 28 -1.72 2.61 12.51
C PHE A 28 -0.78 2.62 11.28
N LEU A 29 0.48 2.25 11.50
CA LEU A 29 1.52 2.22 10.47
C LEU A 29 1.56 0.85 9.81
N VAL A 30 1.21 0.80 8.53
CA VAL A 30 1.21 -0.40 7.72
C VAL A 30 2.10 -0.18 6.50
N ALA A 31 3.09 -1.05 6.31
CA ALA A 31 3.84 -1.14 5.07
C ALA A 31 3.10 -2.01 4.06
N TRP A 32 3.14 -1.61 2.79
CA TRP A 32 2.58 -2.32 1.65
C TRP A 32 3.70 -2.57 0.66
N SER A 33 4.05 -3.85 0.51
CA SER A 33 5.21 -4.28 -0.26
C SER A 33 4.78 -5.08 -1.49
N CYS A 34 5.27 -4.70 -2.67
CA CYS A 34 5.13 -5.49 -3.89
C CYS A 34 6.29 -6.49 -3.98
N LEU A 35 5.96 -7.79 -3.93
CA LEU A 35 6.97 -8.84 -4.00
C LEU A 35 7.51 -9.09 -5.41
N ASN A 36 6.90 -8.50 -6.44
CA ASN A 36 7.34 -8.65 -7.83
C ASN A 36 8.33 -7.54 -8.24
N CYS A 37 7.98 -6.28 -8.00
CA CYS A 37 8.82 -5.14 -8.43
C CYS A 37 9.58 -4.43 -7.29
N GLY A 38 9.36 -4.84 -6.02
CA GLY A 38 10.06 -4.28 -4.86
C GLY A 38 9.56 -2.91 -4.38
N LEU A 39 8.42 -2.43 -4.89
CA LEU A 39 7.81 -1.18 -4.40
C LEU A 39 7.37 -1.35 -2.94
N VAL A 40 7.72 -0.39 -2.08
CA VAL A 40 7.24 -0.31 -0.70
C VAL A 40 6.60 1.06 -0.46
N ARG A 41 5.41 1.09 0.15
CA ARG A 41 4.77 2.31 0.64
C ARG A 41 4.24 2.11 2.05
N THR A 42 4.20 3.16 2.86
CA THR A 42 3.57 3.13 4.19
C THR A 42 2.28 3.93 4.19
N THR A 43 1.34 3.59 5.07
CA THR A 43 0.28 4.53 5.44
C THR A 43 0.94 5.73 6.12
N GLU A 44 0.75 6.93 5.59
CA GLU A 44 1.21 8.14 6.27
C GLU A 44 0.35 8.33 7.54
N PRO A 45 0.93 8.50 8.73
CA PRO A 45 0.17 8.99 9.86
C PRO A 45 -0.31 10.40 9.49
N ALA A 46 -1.63 10.65 9.59
CA ALA A 46 -2.16 12.00 9.43
C ALA A 46 -1.56 12.87 10.54
N GLY A 47 -0.51 13.62 10.19
CA GLY A 47 0.15 14.59 11.06
C GLY A 47 -0.69 15.82 11.32
#